data_AF-A0A9D6VJI0-F1
#
_entry.id   AF-A0A9D6VJI0-F1
#
_cell.length_a   1.000
_cell.length_b   1.000
_cell.length_c   1.000
_cell.angle_alpha   90.00
_cell.angle_beta   90.00
_cell.angle_gamma   90.00
#
_symmetry.space_group_name_H-M   'P 1'
#
loop_
_entity.id
_entity.type
_entity.pdbx_description
1 polymer ?
#
loop_
_entity_poly.entity_id
_entity_poly.type
_entity_poly.pdbx_seq_one_letter_code
_entity_poly.pdbx_strand_id
1 'polypeptide(L)'
;MNLISAFHQVRDVVLKGKIPLVFFDEFDSNFQGLLGWLKYFIDPMQSGHFKDGESIHPIGKSIFIFAGATSSTLKEFSRVGQEKKEIDRFKEVKGPDFVSRLRGYVDILGLNPISESERLYMIRRAVALRIQLYLKAKHIFDSVGRANIDKDVLRALIKVPEYKHGMRSMGSILDMSVLSGRRSFEQSALPPANQLDLHVDAKLFSRLMASDILFGAAREKLARAIHEAFRKNQKGKKSSRAIGMKPWEELPEDFKESNRQQADSIPLYLKAVGYGFQPVIGREINKVRFTAEEVEIMSEMEHKRFVAHKLKAGWKPGERRDEKRMINPTLVDWEKLPKSEKDKDHQTVCKFPDYLAEAGFEIYKLGR
;
A
#
# COMPACT_ATOMS: atom_id res chain seq x y z
N MET A 1 -4.46 -39.27 -10.30
CA MET A 1 -4.21 -39.07 -11.74
C MET A 1 -2.87 -39.72 -12.06
N ASN A 2 -2.76 -40.53 -13.12
CA ASN A 2 -1.50 -41.19 -13.49
C ASN A 2 -0.74 -40.30 -14.49
N LEU A 3 0.44 -39.82 -14.12
CA LEU A 3 1.30 -38.98 -14.96
C LEU A 3 1.63 -39.64 -16.31
N ILE A 4 1.76 -40.97 -16.33
CA ILE A 4 2.01 -41.76 -17.53
C ILE A 4 0.83 -41.64 -18.51
N SER A 5 -0.40 -41.75 -18.00
CA SER A 5 -1.61 -41.55 -18.82
C SER A 5 -1.67 -40.15 -19.41
N ALA A 6 -1.21 -39.13 -18.68
CA ALA A 6 -1.12 -37.78 -19.23
C ALA A 6 -0.11 -37.70 -20.39
N PHE A 7 1.07 -38.31 -20.28
CA PHE A 7 2.03 -38.34 -21.40
C PHE A 7 1.52 -39.09 -22.63
N HIS A 8 0.75 -40.17 -22.46
CA HIS A 8 0.07 -40.82 -23.59
C HIS A 8 -0.93 -39.86 -24.29
N GLN A 9 -1.70 -39.07 -23.54
CA GLN A 9 -2.59 -38.06 -24.14
C GLN A 9 -1.82 -36.99 -24.92
N VAL A 10 -0.68 -36.53 -24.39
CA VAL A 10 0.19 -35.58 -25.08
C VAL A 10 0.69 -36.17 -26.40
N ARG A 11 1.16 -37.43 -26.35
CA ARG A 11 1.62 -38.16 -27.54
C ARG A 11 0.52 -38.28 -28.59
N ASP A 12 -0.71 -38.61 -28.20
CA ASP A 12 -1.83 -38.76 -29.13
C ASP A 12 -2.16 -37.44 -29.85
N VAL A 13 -1.97 -36.29 -29.19
CA VAL A 13 -2.12 -34.96 -29.83
C VAL A 13 -0.97 -34.69 -30.80
N VAL A 14 0.26 -35.07 -30.45
CA VAL A 14 1.42 -34.94 -31.34
C VAL A 14 1.28 -35.81 -32.58
N LEU A 15 0.79 -37.05 -32.44
CA LEU A 15 0.54 -37.97 -33.56
C LEU A 15 -0.52 -37.43 -34.54
N LYS A 16 -1.40 -36.54 -34.07
CA LYS A 16 -2.35 -35.79 -34.93
C LYS A 16 -1.71 -34.58 -35.63
N GLY A 17 -0.39 -34.41 -35.54
CA GLY A 17 0.36 -33.32 -36.19
C GLY A 17 0.28 -31.96 -35.48
N LYS A 18 -0.15 -31.91 -34.21
CA LYS A 18 -0.26 -30.68 -33.43
C LYS A 18 0.89 -30.55 -32.42
N ILE A 19 1.13 -29.33 -31.94
CA ILE A 19 2.06 -29.06 -30.82
C ILE A 19 1.23 -28.80 -29.56
N PRO A 20 1.13 -29.77 -28.62
CA PRO A 20 0.36 -29.59 -27.41
C PRO A 20 1.06 -28.63 -26.44
N LEU A 21 0.24 -27.79 -25.80
CA LEU A 21 0.59 -27.01 -24.62
C LEU A 21 0.06 -27.74 -23.37
N VAL A 22 0.94 -28.19 -22.50
CA VAL A 22 0.61 -29.02 -21.33
C VAL A 22 0.91 -28.25 -20.06
N PHE A 23 -0.08 -28.12 -19.19
CA PHE A 23 0.02 -27.39 -17.94
C PHE A 23 0.01 -28.36 -16.76
N PHE A 24 1.11 -28.43 -16.02
CA PHE A 24 1.24 -29.19 -14.79
C PHE A 24 1.10 -28.24 -13.60
N ASP A 25 -0.09 -28.25 -12.99
CA ASP A 25 -0.37 -27.51 -11.76
C ASP A 25 0.15 -28.26 -10.53
N GLU A 26 0.57 -27.52 -9.51
CA GLU A 26 1.13 -28.03 -8.25
C GLU A 26 2.23 -29.11 -8.45
N PHE A 27 3.09 -28.93 -9.47
CA PHE A 27 4.13 -29.91 -9.81
C PHE A 27 5.18 -30.10 -8.69
N ASP A 28 5.29 -29.10 -7.82
CA ASP A 28 6.17 -29.05 -6.65
C ASP A 28 5.52 -29.62 -5.37
N SER A 29 4.35 -30.27 -5.51
CA SER A 29 3.69 -30.98 -4.42
C SER A 29 4.46 -32.25 -3.99
N ASN A 30 4.13 -32.74 -2.79
CA ASN A 30 4.69 -33.99 -2.27
C ASN A 30 4.11 -35.20 -3.02
N PHE A 31 4.99 -36.10 -3.45
CA PHE A 31 4.60 -37.38 -4.03
C PHE A 31 5.66 -38.43 -3.72
N GLN A 32 5.34 -39.37 -2.82
CA GLN A 32 6.31 -40.35 -2.31
C GLN A 32 7.58 -39.68 -1.73
N GLY A 33 7.44 -38.46 -1.20
CA GLY A 33 8.54 -37.60 -0.77
C GLY A 33 8.32 -36.13 -1.17
N LEU A 34 9.15 -35.24 -0.64
CA LEU A 34 9.18 -33.84 -1.03
C LEU A 34 9.57 -33.71 -2.50
N LEU A 35 8.85 -32.90 -3.29
CA LEU A 35 9.15 -32.68 -4.72
C LEU A 35 9.29 -33.97 -5.55
N GLY A 36 8.62 -35.05 -5.14
CA GLY A 36 8.88 -36.37 -5.72
C GLY A 36 8.43 -36.55 -7.18
N TRP A 37 7.66 -35.60 -7.73
CA TRP A 37 7.31 -35.56 -9.14
C TRP A 37 8.49 -35.22 -10.07
N LEU A 38 9.49 -34.47 -9.60
CA LEU A 38 10.53 -33.88 -10.47
C LEU A 38 11.27 -34.93 -11.30
N LYS A 39 11.60 -36.08 -10.70
CA LYS A 39 12.32 -37.17 -11.39
C LYS A 39 11.57 -37.72 -12.61
N TYR A 40 10.25 -37.64 -12.62
CA TYR A 40 9.44 -38.15 -13.74
C TYR A 40 9.36 -37.18 -14.91
N PHE A 41 9.72 -35.90 -14.73
CA PHE A 41 9.72 -34.90 -15.78
C PHE A 41 11.05 -34.78 -16.52
N ILE A 42 12.15 -35.27 -15.94
CA ILE A 42 13.51 -35.12 -16.48
C ILE A 42 13.64 -35.73 -17.88
N ASP A 43 13.30 -37.00 -18.05
CA ASP A 43 13.41 -37.70 -19.34
C ASP A 43 12.46 -37.11 -20.40
N PRO A 44 11.19 -36.79 -20.07
CA PRO A 44 10.29 -36.05 -20.96
C PRO A 44 10.84 -34.71 -21.44
N MET A 45 11.43 -33.91 -20.54
CA MET A 45 11.95 -32.59 -20.86
C MET A 45 13.25 -32.64 -21.68
N GLN A 46 14.12 -33.62 -21.40
CA GLN A 46 15.43 -33.71 -22.02
C GLN A 46 15.40 -34.41 -23.38
N SER A 47 14.74 -35.57 -23.42
CA SER A 47 14.79 -36.47 -24.57
C SER A 47 13.48 -36.56 -25.33
N GLY A 48 12.37 -36.05 -24.76
CA GLY A 48 11.04 -36.19 -25.35
C GLY A 48 10.49 -37.61 -25.26
N HIS A 49 10.92 -38.40 -24.27
CA HIS A 49 10.43 -39.77 -24.03
C HIS A 49 9.95 -39.93 -22.59
N PHE A 50 9.08 -40.91 -22.37
CA PHE A 50 8.68 -41.35 -21.03
C PHE A 50 8.65 -42.88 -20.95
N LYS A 51 8.79 -43.40 -19.73
CA LYS A 51 8.79 -44.83 -19.45
C LYS A 51 7.42 -45.26 -18.91
N ASP A 52 6.87 -46.33 -19.48
CA ASP A 52 5.65 -47.01 -19.03
C ASP A 52 5.95 -48.50 -18.83
N GLY A 53 6.08 -48.91 -17.57
CA GLY A 53 6.62 -50.24 -17.23
C GLY A 53 8.03 -50.42 -17.78
N GLU A 54 8.23 -51.39 -18.66
CA GLU A 54 9.51 -51.64 -19.35
C GLU A 54 9.62 -50.92 -20.70
N SER A 55 8.52 -50.36 -21.20
CA SER A 55 8.47 -49.72 -22.52
C SER A 55 8.88 -48.25 -22.45
N ILE A 56 9.56 -47.78 -23.50
CA ILE A 56 9.89 -46.37 -23.71
C ILE A 56 9.00 -45.84 -24.85
N HIS A 57 8.31 -44.73 -24.60
CA HIS A 57 7.43 -44.11 -25.56
C HIS A 57 7.90 -42.68 -25.90
N PRO A 58 7.87 -42.28 -27.18
CA PRO A 58 8.11 -40.89 -27.55
C PRO A 58 6.90 -40.02 -27.21
N ILE A 59 7.14 -38.79 -26.78
CA ILE A 59 6.12 -37.74 -26.62
C ILE A 59 6.04 -36.90 -27.90
N GLY A 60 7.21 -36.56 -28.45
CA GLY A 60 7.37 -35.65 -29.59
C GLY A 60 7.33 -34.17 -29.18
N LYS A 61 7.18 -33.26 -30.16
CA LYS A 61 7.30 -31.81 -29.93
C LYS A 61 6.13 -31.27 -29.11
N SER A 62 6.40 -30.80 -27.89
CA SER A 62 5.41 -30.26 -26.96
C SER A 62 5.97 -29.09 -26.15
N ILE A 63 5.08 -28.28 -25.57
CA ILE A 63 5.43 -27.21 -24.64
C ILE A 63 4.89 -27.59 -23.26
N PHE A 64 5.77 -27.69 -22.26
CA PHE A 64 5.39 -27.96 -20.87
C PHE A 64 5.48 -26.69 -20.04
N ILE A 65 4.41 -26.39 -19.31
CA ILE A 65 4.33 -25.32 -18.32
C ILE A 65 4.18 -25.97 -16.95
N PHE A 66 5.02 -25.57 -16.00
CA PHE A 66 5.02 -26.04 -14.62
C PHE A 66 4.62 -24.89 -13.70
N ALA A 67 3.48 -25.00 -13.03
CA ALA A 67 3.01 -24.02 -12.07
C ALA A 67 3.22 -24.54 -10.65
N GLY A 68 4.11 -23.88 -9.91
CA GLY A 68 4.43 -24.24 -8.53
C GLY A 68 3.49 -23.52 -7.55
N ALA A 69 3.18 -24.19 -6.44
CA ALA A 69 2.34 -23.65 -5.38
C ALA A 69 3.07 -23.50 -4.03
N THR A 70 4.24 -24.13 -3.88
CA THR A 70 4.97 -24.16 -2.59
C THR A 70 6.04 -23.09 -2.47
N SER A 71 6.59 -22.64 -3.60
CA SER A 71 7.65 -21.63 -3.66
C SER A 71 7.16 -20.42 -4.44
N SER A 72 7.41 -19.21 -3.91
CA SER A 72 6.90 -17.95 -4.49
C SER A 72 7.76 -17.43 -5.64
N THR A 73 8.99 -17.93 -5.78
CA THR A 73 9.93 -17.55 -6.85
C THR A 73 10.75 -18.75 -7.32
N LEU A 74 11.30 -18.69 -8.53
CA LEU A 74 12.26 -19.70 -9.00
C LEU A 74 13.50 -19.76 -8.09
N LYS A 75 13.95 -18.62 -7.56
CA LYS A 75 15.11 -18.56 -6.65
C LYS A 75 14.85 -19.37 -5.37
N GLU A 76 13.66 -19.23 -4.80
CA GLU A 76 13.24 -20.01 -3.63
C GLU A 76 13.11 -21.49 -3.96
N PHE A 77 12.46 -21.82 -5.09
CA PHE A 77 12.30 -23.20 -5.55
C PHE A 77 13.65 -23.90 -5.75
N SER A 78 14.60 -23.23 -6.39
CA SER A 78 15.95 -23.73 -6.66
C SER A 78 16.88 -23.75 -5.44
N ARG A 79 16.37 -23.36 -4.25
CA ARG A 79 17.09 -23.30 -2.97
C ARG A 79 18.38 -22.47 -3.03
N VAL A 80 18.45 -21.51 -3.95
CA VAL A 80 19.63 -20.63 -4.11
C VAL A 80 19.72 -19.69 -2.91
N GLY A 81 20.84 -19.77 -2.19
CA GLY A 81 21.08 -18.95 -0.98
C GLY A 81 20.42 -19.50 0.29
N GLN A 82 19.90 -20.72 0.26
CA GLN A 82 19.38 -21.42 1.43
C GLN A 82 20.49 -22.19 2.17
N GLU A 83 20.18 -22.70 3.36
CA GLU A 83 21.11 -23.53 4.14
C GLU A 83 21.56 -24.78 3.38
N LYS A 84 22.78 -25.24 3.64
CA LYS A 84 23.38 -26.41 2.99
C LYS A 84 22.48 -27.65 3.04
N LYS A 85 21.79 -27.87 4.16
CA LYS A 85 20.86 -28.99 4.36
C LYS A 85 19.70 -28.98 3.35
N GLU A 86 19.14 -27.81 3.06
CA GLU A 86 18.04 -27.68 2.10
C GLU A 86 18.54 -27.85 0.66
N ILE A 87 19.76 -27.38 0.36
CA ILE A 87 20.40 -27.59 -0.95
C ILE A 87 20.65 -29.08 -1.18
N ASP A 88 21.15 -29.80 -0.18
CA ASP A 88 21.45 -31.23 -0.31
C ASP A 88 20.15 -32.05 -0.48
N ARG A 89 19.08 -31.73 0.27
CA ARG A 89 17.73 -32.29 0.04
C ARG A 89 17.20 -32.05 -1.37
N PHE A 90 17.44 -30.85 -1.91
CA PHE A 90 17.01 -30.52 -3.28
C PHE A 90 17.79 -31.32 -4.35
N LYS A 91 19.06 -31.64 -4.10
CA LYS A 91 19.85 -32.53 -4.98
C LYS A 91 19.32 -33.96 -4.98
N GLU A 92 18.95 -34.50 -3.81
CA GLU A 92 18.42 -35.88 -3.68
C GLU A 92 17.19 -36.12 -4.55
N VAL A 93 16.34 -35.09 -4.71
CA VAL A 93 15.12 -35.15 -5.53
C VAL A 93 15.36 -34.77 -7.00
N LYS A 94 16.63 -34.66 -7.42
CA LYS A 94 17.04 -34.21 -8.76
C LYS A 94 16.52 -32.80 -9.11
N GLY A 95 16.39 -31.94 -8.12
CA GLY A 95 15.96 -30.55 -8.30
C GLY A 95 16.85 -29.75 -9.26
N PRO A 96 18.19 -29.75 -9.11
CA PRO A 96 19.08 -29.05 -10.04
C PRO A 96 18.98 -29.56 -11.47
N ASP A 97 18.76 -30.86 -11.67
CA ASP A 97 18.53 -31.46 -12.98
C ASP A 97 17.24 -30.95 -13.63
N PHE A 98 16.17 -30.86 -12.86
CA PHE A 98 14.91 -30.30 -13.35
C PHE A 98 15.10 -28.82 -13.76
N VAL A 99 15.71 -28.01 -12.90
CA VAL A 99 15.92 -26.57 -13.15
C VAL A 99 16.80 -26.33 -14.39
N SER A 100 17.84 -27.13 -14.60
CA SER A 100 18.74 -26.97 -15.76
C SER A 100 18.07 -27.28 -17.11
N ARG A 101 16.92 -27.95 -17.10
CA ARG A 101 16.13 -28.31 -18.29
C ARG A 101 15.00 -27.33 -18.59
N LEU A 102 14.75 -26.36 -17.71
CA LEU A 102 13.80 -25.28 -17.96
C LEU A 102 14.37 -24.32 -19.03
N ARG A 103 13.53 -23.93 -19.98
CA ARG A 103 13.89 -22.97 -21.04
C ARG A 103 13.57 -21.51 -20.70
N GLY A 104 12.76 -21.30 -19.66
CA GLY A 104 12.35 -19.99 -19.17
C GLY A 104 11.47 -20.13 -17.92
N TYR A 105 11.28 -19.03 -17.21
CA TYR A 105 10.40 -18.96 -16.03
C TYR A 105 9.77 -17.57 -15.94
N VAL A 106 8.66 -17.48 -15.21
CA VAL A 106 7.98 -16.23 -14.90
C VAL A 106 7.56 -16.30 -13.43
N ASP A 107 8.09 -15.40 -12.61
CA ASP A 107 7.62 -15.24 -11.22
C ASP A 107 6.36 -14.37 -11.21
N ILE A 108 5.23 -14.95 -10.80
CA ILE A 108 3.96 -14.23 -10.74
C ILE A 108 3.89 -13.47 -9.42
N LEU A 109 3.90 -12.15 -9.50
CA LEU A 109 3.83 -11.29 -8.32
C LEU A 109 2.45 -11.36 -7.67
N GLY A 110 2.43 -11.64 -6.36
CA GLY A 110 1.22 -11.65 -5.56
C GLY A 110 0.69 -10.25 -5.20
N LEU A 111 -0.34 -10.23 -4.36
CA LEU A 111 -0.95 -9.00 -3.85
C LEU A 111 -0.13 -8.34 -2.73
N ASN A 112 0.78 -9.08 -2.10
CA ASN A 112 1.58 -8.57 -0.99
C ASN A 112 2.82 -7.80 -1.51
N PRO A 113 3.34 -6.84 -0.73
CA PRO A 113 4.58 -6.17 -1.05
C PRO A 113 5.76 -7.17 -1.04
N ILE A 114 6.66 -7.03 -2.01
CA ILE A 114 7.89 -7.84 -2.13
C ILE A 114 9.01 -7.24 -1.25
N SER A 115 8.92 -5.95 -0.94
CA SER A 115 9.81 -5.24 -0.02
C SER A 115 9.08 -4.05 0.63
N GLU A 116 9.64 -3.52 1.72
CA GLU A 116 9.06 -2.36 2.43
C GLU A 116 8.97 -1.08 1.57
N SER A 117 9.86 -0.95 0.58
CA SER A 117 9.90 0.19 -0.33
C SER A 117 8.97 0.02 -1.54
N GLU A 118 8.50 -1.20 -1.83
CA GLU A 118 7.66 -1.45 -2.99
C GLU A 118 6.27 -0.83 -2.81
N ARG A 119 5.87 0.01 -3.76
CA ARG A 119 4.53 0.63 -3.78
C ARG A 119 3.63 0.09 -4.90
N LEU A 120 4.18 -0.61 -5.88
CA LEU A 120 3.45 -1.15 -7.04
C LEU A 120 2.41 -2.22 -6.68
N TYR A 121 2.54 -2.86 -5.50
CA TYR A 121 1.53 -3.79 -5.02
C TYR A 121 0.15 -3.15 -4.88
N MET A 122 0.06 -1.83 -4.62
CA MET A 122 -1.22 -1.11 -4.55
C MET A 122 -1.93 -1.11 -5.92
N ILE A 123 -1.18 -0.95 -7.02
CA ILE A 123 -1.73 -1.02 -8.38
C ILE A 123 -2.14 -2.46 -8.69
N ARG A 124 -1.29 -3.45 -8.35
CA ARG A 124 -1.66 -4.88 -8.50
C ARG A 124 -2.95 -5.21 -7.78
N ARG A 125 -3.12 -4.73 -6.54
CA ARG A 125 -4.35 -4.89 -5.76
C ARG A 125 -5.53 -4.18 -6.38
N ALA A 126 -5.37 -2.95 -6.89
CA ALA A 126 -6.45 -2.23 -7.56
C ALA A 126 -6.94 -2.97 -8.81
N VAL A 127 -6.02 -3.50 -9.62
CA VAL A 127 -6.34 -4.31 -10.80
C VAL A 127 -7.05 -5.61 -10.40
N ALA A 128 -6.50 -6.35 -9.43
CA ALA A 128 -7.09 -7.60 -8.94
C ALA A 128 -8.49 -7.39 -8.35
N LEU A 129 -8.65 -6.37 -7.49
CA LEU A 129 -9.92 -5.99 -6.89
C LEU A 129 -10.93 -5.64 -7.97
N ARG A 130 -10.55 -4.81 -8.96
CA ARG A 130 -11.42 -4.44 -10.07
C ARG A 130 -11.88 -5.67 -10.86
N ILE A 131 -10.98 -6.59 -11.19
CA ILE A 131 -11.32 -7.82 -11.93
C ILE A 131 -12.30 -8.67 -11.11
N GLN A 132 -12.02 -8.90 -9.83
CA GLN A 132 -12.89 -9.73 -9.00
C GLN A 132 -14.26 -9.10 -8.75
N LEU A 133 -14.33 -7.79 -8.51
CA LEU A 133 -15.60 -7.08 -8.41
C LEU A 133 -16.38 -7.13 -9.72
N TYR A 134 -15.72 -7.02 -10.87
CA TYR A 134 -16.40 -7.12 -12.16
C TYR A 134 -16.98 -8.52 -12.40
N LEU A 135 -16.29 -9.57 -11.96
CA LEU A 135 -16.76 -10.96 -12.07
C LEU A 135 -17.86 -11.30 -11.06
N LYS A 136 -17.75 -10.82 -9.81
CA LYS A 136 -18.62 -11.22 -8.68
C LYS A 136 -19.75 -10.23 -8.39
N ALA A 137 -19.59 -8.96 -8.73
CA ALA A 137 -20.48 -7.87 -8.33
C ALA A 137 -20.56 -6.76 -9.40
N LYS A 138 -20.76 -7.12 -10.67
CA LYS A 138 -20.79 -6.18 -11.81
C LYS A 138 -21.75 -4.99 -11.62
N HIS A 139 -22.82 -5.18 -10.86
CA HIS A 139 -23.88 -4.21 -10.61
C HIS A 139 -23.46 -3.02 -9.73
N ILE A 140 -22.28 -3.04 -9.09
CA ILE A 140 -21.72 -1.87 -8.38
C ILE A 140 -21.00 -0.89 -9.32
N PHE A 141 -20.80 -1.25 -10.60
CA PHE A 141 -20.16 -0.38 -11.57
C PHE A 141 -21.19 0.58 -12.19
N ASP A 142 -20.82 1.85 -12.31
CA ASP A 142 -21.63 2.87 -12.99
C ASP A 142 -21.58 2.70 -14.52
N SER A 143 -22.34 3.54 -15.23
CA SER A 143 -22.43 3.52 -16.71
C SER A 143 -21.10 3.82 -17.41
N VAL A 144 -20.14 4.46 -16.74
CA VAL A 144 -18.80 4.73 -17.27
C VAL A 144 -17.76 3.72 -16.80
N GLY A 145 -18.19 2.64 -16.12
CA GLY A 145 -17.33 1.54 -15.70
C GLY A 145 -16.47 1.83 -14.47
N ARG A 146 -16.84 2.82 -13.64
CA ARG A 146 -16.23 3.07 -12.33
C ARG A 146 -16.96 2.26 -11.26
N ALA A 147 -16.20 1.54 -10.42
CA ALA A 147 -16.77 0.83 -9.28
C ALA A 147 -17.16 1.84 -8.19
N ASN A 148 -18.40 1.76 -7.71
CA ASN A 148 -18.87 2.55 -6.58
C ASN A 148 -18.46 1.86 -5.28
N ILE A 149 -17.35 2.29 -4.69
CA ILE A 149 -16.78 1.75 -3.46
C ILE A 149 -16.58 2.89 -2.48
N ASP A 150 -17.00 2.69 -1.24
CA ASP A 150 -16.69 3.64 -0.17
C ASP A 150 -15.18 3.86 -0.06
N LYS A 151 -14.75 5.12 0.09
CA LYS A 151 -13.33 5.51 0.07
C LYS A 151 -12.53 4.83 1.18
N ASP A 152 -13.15 4.56 2.32
CA ASP A 152 -12.52 4.00 3.51
C ASP A 152 -12.39 2.48 3.37
N VAL A 153 -13.41 1.83 2.80
CA VAL A 153 -13.35 0.43 2.38
C VAL A 153 -12.27 0.22 1.32
N LEU A 154 -12.22 1.07 0.30
CA LEU A 154 -11.19 1.00 -0.75
C LEU A 154 -9.79 1.21 -0.15
N ARG A 155 -9.62 2.19 0.74
CA ARG A 155 -8.34 2.43 1.43
C ARG A 155 -7.89 1.17 2.17
N ALA A 156 -8.79 0.53 2.93
CA ALA A 156 -8.48 -0.68 3.69
C ALA A 156 -8.09 -1.85 2.77
N LEU A 157 -8.87 -2.12 1.71
CA LEU A 157 -8.59 -3.21 0.76
C LEU A 157 -7.26 -3.01 0.01
N ILE A 158 -6.90 -1.77 -0.31
CA ILE A 158 -5.65 -1.50 -1.06
C ILE A 158 -4.43 -1.45 -0.13
N LYS A 159 -4.55 -0.89 1.08
CA LYS A 159 -3.41 -0.57 1.95
C LYS A 159 -3.17 -1.52 3.12
N VAL A 160 -4.04 -2.50 3.35
CA VAL A 160 -3.81 -3.49 4.41
C VAL A 160 -2.42 -4.12 4.26
N PRO A 161 -1.59 -4.26 5.31
CA PRO A 161 -0.18 -4.65 5.09
C PRO A 161 -0.03 -5.97 4.34
N GLU A 162 -0.89 -6.93 4.65
CA GLU A 162 -0.80 -8.28 4.10
C GLU A 162 -2.20 -8.89 3.91
N TYR A 163 -2.35 -9.61 2.81
CA TYR A 163 -3.39 -10.63 2.63
C TYR A 163 -2.79 -12.00 2.96
N LYS A 164 -3.26 -12.65 4.04
CA LYS A 164 -2.69 -13.89 4.61
C LYS A 164 -2.56 -15.02 3.59
N HIS A 165 -3.47 -15.06 2.61
CA HIS A 165 -3.47 -16.01 1.49
C HIS A 165 -3.57 -15.32 0.12
N GLY A 166 -2.99 -14.12 -0.01
CA GLY A 166 -2.91 -13.37 -1.27
C GLY A 166 -4.27 -13.17 -1.95
N MET A 167 -4.36 -13.54 -3.23
CA MET A 167 -5.57 -13.36 -4.04
C MET A 167 -6.78 -14.14 -3.52
N ARG A 168 -6.57 -15.29 -2.86
CA ARG A 168 -7.67 -16.07 -2.26
C ARG A 168 -8.29 -15.34 -1.06
N SER A 169 -7.47 -14.66 -0.26
CA SER A 169 -7.94 -13.82 0.85
C SER A 169 -8.78 -12.64 0.35
N MET A 170 -8.31 -11.93 -0.68
CA MET A 170 -9.10 -10.85 -1.29
C MET A 170 -10.44 -11.38 -1.83
N GLY A 171 -10.42 -12.50 -2.56
CA GLY A 171 -11.64 -13.12 -3.09
C GLY A 171 -12.63 -13.55 -2.01
N SER A 172 -12.14 -14.17 -0.94
CA SER A 172 -12.98 -14.64 0.17
C SER A 172 -13.65 -13.47 0.90
N ILE A 173 -12.93 -12.35 1.09
CA ILE A 173 -13.53 -11.12 1.65
C ILE A 173 -14.68 -10.63 0.78
N LEU A 174 -14.50 -10.63 -0.56
CA LEU A 174 -15.57 -10.21 -1.48
C LEU A 174 -16.75 -11.19 -1.51
N ASP A 175 -16.48 -12.50 -1.46
CA ASP A 175 -17.51 -13.55 -1.46
C ASP A 175 -18.37 -13.53 -0.19
N MET A 176 -17.74 -13.25 0.95
CA MET A 176 -18.43 -13.09 2.23
C MET A 176 -19.08 -11.70 2.39
N SER A 177 -18.81 -10.75 1.48
CA SER A 177 -19.41 -9.43 1.52
C SER A 177 -20.84 -9.48 0.96
N VAL A 178 -21.76 -8.77 1.60
CA VAL A 178 -23.18 -8.70 1.19
C VAL A 178 -23.34 -7.71 0.03
N LEU A 179 -22.82 -8.07 -1.15
CA LEU A 179 -22.82 -7.20 -2.33
C LEU A 179 -24.07 -7.40 -3.20
N SER A 180 -24.74 -8.55 -3.13
CA SER A 180 -25.93 -8.82 -3.95
C SER A 180 -27.01 -7.75 -3.77
N GLY A 181 -27.53 -7.21 -4.87
CA GLY A 181 -28.55 -6.16 -4.87
C GLY A 181 -28.08 -4.75 -4.48
N ARG A 182 -26.81 -4.56 -4.07
CA ARG A 182 -26.27 -3.24 -3.71
C ARG A 182 -25.64 -2.52 -4.90
N ARG A 183 -25.82 -1.21 -5.02
CA ARG A 183 -25.16 -0.39 -6.06
C ARG A 183 -23.82 0.20 -5.60
N SER A 184 -23.40 -0.10 -4.38
CA SER A 184 -22.20 0.42 -3.72
C SER A 184 -21.58 -0.66 -2.83
N PHE A 185 -20.25 -0.65 -2.71
CA PHE A 185 -19.54 -1.43 -1.71
C PHE A 185 -19.20 -0.54 -0.50
N GLU A 186 -20.09 -0.58 0.49
CA GLU A 186 -20.00 0.18 1.73
C GLU A 186 -19.49 -0.69 2.90
N GLN A 187 -19.09 -0.05 4.00
CA GLN A 187 -18.61 -0.74 5.19
C GLN A 187 -19.62 -1.77 5.74
N SER A 188 -20.93 -1.47 5.65
CA SER A 188 -22.01 -2.36 6.09
C SER A 188 -22.17 -3.63 5.23
N ALA A 189 -21.46 -3.72 4.10
CA ALA A 189 -21.42 -4.91 3.26
C ALA A 189 -20.25 -5.84 3.63
N LEU A 190 -19.25 -5.37 4.37
CA LEU A 190 -18.07 -6.16 4.72
C LEU A 190 -18.41 -7.30 5.69
N PRO A 191 -17.65 -8.40 5.65
CA PRO A 191 -17.79 -9.46 6.63
C PRO A 191 -17.39 -8.98 8.04
N PRO A 192 -17.88 -9.66 9.10
CA PRO A 192 -17.55 -9.31 10.47
C PRO A 192 -16.04 -9.51 10.77
N ALA A 193 -15.55 -8.84 11.82
CA ALA A 193 -14.12 -8.77 12.13
C ALA A 193 -13.44 -10.13 12.29
N ASN A 194 -14.11 -11.12 12.89
CA ASN A 194 -13.59 -12.48 13.03
C ASN A 194 -13.40 -13.21 11.68
N GLN A 195 -14.23 -12.92 10.69
CA GLN A 195 -14.09 -13.47 9.34
C GLN A 195 -13.02 -12.72 8.54
N LEU A 196 -12.93 -11.40 8.71
CA LEU A 196 -11.82 -10.62 8.16
C LEU A 196 -10.47 -11.13 8.67
N ASP A 197 -10.40 -11.54 9.94
CA ASP A 197 -9.14 -11.97 10.57
C ASP A 197 -8.60 -13.29 9.98
N LEU A 198 -9.39 -14.05 9.24
CA LEU A 198 -8.88 -15.20 8.47
C LEU A 198 -8.06 -14.77 7.24
N HIS A 199 -8.18 -13.52 6.80
CA HIS A 199 -7.68 -13.06 5.51
C HIS A 199 -6.73 -11.86 5.61
N VAL A 200 -6.91 -11.04 6.63
CA VAL A 200 -6.13 -9.82 6.90
C VAL A 200 -6.01 -9.64 8.42
N ASP A 201 -5.19 -8.70 8.90
CA ASP A 201 -5.31 -8.23 10.28
C ASP A 201 -6.57 -7.35 10.40
N ALA A 202 -7.61 -7.86 11.06
CA ALA A 202 -8.89 -7.18 11.13
C ALA A 202 -8.84 -5.85 11.91
N LYS A 203 -7.92 -5.74 12.88
CA LYS A 203 -7.74 -4.52 13.70
C LYS A 203 -7.10 -3.42 12.86
N LEU A 204 -6.04 -3.74 12.12
CA LEU A 204 -5.41 -2.84 11.17
C LEU A 204 -6.36 -2.42 10.05
N PHE A 205 -7.09 -3.38 9.49
CA PHE A 205 -8.12 -3.12 8.47
C PHE A 205 -9.15 -2.11 8.97
N SER A 206 -9.65 -2.29 10.19
CA SER A 206 -10.60 -1.38 10.84
C SER A 206 -10.03 0.02 11.05
N ARG A 207 -8.75 0.17 11.39
CA ARG A 207 -8.11 1.49 11.52
C ARG A 207 -7.92 2.19 10.17
N LEU A 208 -7.64 1.45 9.11
CA LEU A 208 -7.54 2.01 7.76
C LEU A 208 -8.91 2.52 7.27
N MET A 209 -10.00 1.83 7.64
CA MET A 209 -11.35 2.34 7.41
C MET A 209 -11.60 3.60 8.26
N ALA A 210 -11.26 3.57 9.55
CA ALA A 210 -11.46 4.70 10.44
C ALA A 210 -10.44 5.84 10.26
N SER A 211 -9.60 5.84 9.24
CA SER A 211 -8.46 6.78 9.12
C SER A 211 -8.90 8.24 9.21
N ASP A 212 -10.02 8.60 8.56
CA ASP A 212 -10.51 9.98 8.56
C ASP A 212 -11.14 10.36 9.92
N ILE A 213 -11.79 9.40 10.59
CA ILE A 213 -12.33 9.57 11.95
C ILE A 213 -11.19 9.70 12.97
N LEU A 214 -10.17 8.85 12.86
CA LEU A 214 -8.97 8.89 13.69
C LEU A 214 -8.22 10.20 13.49
N PHE A 215 -8.14 10.70 12.26
CA PHE A 215 -7.57 12.01 11.99
C PHE A 215 -8.41 13.12 12.62
N GLY A 216 -9.74 13.06 12.52
CA GLY A 216 -10.64 13.98 13.21
C GLY A 216 -10.49 13.96 14.74
N ALA A 217 -10.34 12.78 15.34
CA ALA A 217 -10.07 12.63 16.77
C ALA A 217 -8.66 13.13 17.15
N ALA A 218 -7.68 12.95 16.25
CA ALA A 218 -6.33 13.46 16.41
C ALA A 218 -6.20 14.97 16.11
N ARG A 219 -7.22 15.61 15.52
CA ARG A 219 -7.24 17.04 15.16
C ARG A 219 -6.82 17.93 16.33
N GLU A 220 -7.39 17.70 17.50
CA GLU A 220 -7.09 18.47 18.72
C GLU A 220 -5.65 18.25 19.19
N LYS A 221 -5.16 17.01 19.10
CA LYS A 221 -3.78 16.66 19.46
C LYS A 221 -2.77 17.31 18.50
N LEU A 222 -3.05 17.28 17.20
CA LEU A 222 -2.24 17.94 16.16
C LEU A 222 -2.23 19.46 16.38
N ALA A 223 -3.39 20.06 16.61
CA ALA A 223 -3.49 21.51 16.87
C ALA A 223 -2.70 21.94 18.11
N ARG A 224 -2.75 21.16 19.19
CA ARG A 224 -1.92 21.35 20.39
C ARG A 224 -0.42 21.28 20.07
N ALA A 225 0.02 20.24 19.35
CA ALA A 225 1.42 20.05 18.98
C ALA A 225 1.95 21.20 18.10
N ILE A 226 1.15 21.64 17.12
CA ILE A 226 1.44 22.81 16.28
C ILE A 226 1.64 24.06 17.15
N HIS A 227 0.72 24.34 18.08
CA HIS A 227 0.81 25.51 18.96
C HIS A 227 2.02 25.45 19.88
N GLU A 228 2.32 24.29 20.46
CA GLU A 228 3.49 24.10 21.31
C GLU A 228 4.80 24.32 20.54
N ALA A 229 4.87 23.83 19.30
CA ALA A 229 6.02 24.06 18.43
C ALA A 229 6.18 25.55 18.08
N PHE A 230 5.08 26.26 17.82
CA PHE A 230 5.09 27.71 17.65
C PHE A 230 5.63 28.42 18.90
N ARG A 231 5.13 28.08 20.11
CA ARG A 231 5.60 28.66 21.37
C ARG A 231 7.09 28.43 21.59
N LYS A 232 7.59 27.22 21.30
CA LYS A 232 9.03 26.90 21.38
C LYS A 232 9.84 27.76 20.40
N ASN A 233 9.40 27.88 19.15
CA ASN A 233 10.10 28.66 18.12
C ASN A 233 10.11 30.18 18.38
N GLN A 234 9.08 30.71 19.06
CA GLN A 234 8.94 32.14 19.37
C GLN A 234 9.49 32.54 20.75
N LYS A 235 9.96 31.56 21.54
CA LYS A 235 10.57 31.81 22.85
C LYS A 235 11.79 32.73 22.68
N GLY A 236 11.82 33.84 23.42
CA GLY A 236 12.87 34.86 23.33
C GLY A 236 12.71 35.89 22.20
N LYS A 237 11.83 35.65 21.20
CA LYS A 237 11.53 36.60 20.11
C LYS A 237 10.25 37.40 20.36
N LYS A 238 9.26 36.78 21.01
CA LYS A 238 8.02 37.42 21.43
C LYS A 238 7.95 37.48 22.95
N SER A 239 7.29 38.53 23.45
CA SER A 239 6.96 38.64 24.87
C SER A 239 6.17 37.42 25.33
N SER A 240 6.55 36.86 26.47
CA SER A 240 5.83 35.76 27.12
C SER A 240 4.39 36.13 27.48
N ARG A 241 4.08 37.44 27.58
CA ARG A 241 2.73 37.97 27.84
C ARG A 241 1.86 38.10 26.59
N ALA A 242 2.40 37.88 25.39
CA ALA A 242 1.61 37.95 24.17
C ALA A 242 0.51 36.87 24.16
N ILE A 243 -0.68 37.20 23.66
CA ILE A 243 -1.85 36.30 23.68
C ILE A 243 -1.54 34.95 23.01
N GLY A 244 -0.85 34.97 21.87
CA GLY A 244 -0.44 33.76 21.17
C GLY A 244 0.68 32.94 21.84
N MET A 245 1.26 33.40 22.94
CA MET A 245 2.30 32.69 23.71
C MET A 245 1.75 31.96 24.95
N LYS A 246 0.44 32.13 25.24
CA LYS A 246 -0.24 31.45 26.35
C LYS A 246 -0.26 29.92 26.17
N PRO A 247 -0.32 29.15 27.27
CA PRO A 247 -0.59 27.71 27.21
C PRO A 247 -1.87 27.40 26.45
N TRP A 248 -1.99 26.18 25.89
CA TRP A 248 -3.16 25.79 25.09
C TRP A 248 -4.47 26.02 25.84
N GLU A 249 -4.54 25.65 27.12
CA GLU A 249 -5.79 25.76 27.89
C GLU A 249 -6.26 27.20 28.09
N GLU A 250 -5.35 28.16 28.09
CA GLU A 250 -5.63 29.60 28.25
C GLU A 250 -5.68 30.36 26.91
N LEU A 251 -5.51 29.66 25.80
CA LEU A 251 -5.49 30.26 24.47
C LEU A 251 -6.93 30.63 24.05
N PRO A 252 -7.19 31.84 23.54
CA PRO A 252 -8.51 32.21 23.05
C PRO A 252 -8.96 31.32 21.89
N GLU A 253 -10.27 31.14 21.75
CA GLU A 253 -10.84 30.16 20.82
C GLU A 253 -10.46 30.42 19.36
N ASP A 254 -10.39 31.67 18.93
CA ASP A 254 -9.97 32.03 17.55
C ASP A 254 -8.54 31.56 17.24
N PHE A 255 -7.65 31.56 18.25
CA PHE A 255 -6.29 31.07 18.11
C PHE A 255 -6.23 29.54 18.13
N LYS A 256 -7.05 28.88 18.97
CA LYS A 256 -7.20 27.42 18.92
C LYS A 256 -7.72 26.96 17.56
N GLU A 257 -8.76 27.62 17.06
CA GLU A 257 -9.36 27.31 15.76
C GLU A 257 -8.38 27.53 14.61
N SER A 258 -7.54 28.58 14.66
CA SER A 258 -6.48 28.77 13.67
C SER A 258 -5.48 27.60 13.63
N ASN A 259 -5.15 26.99 14.77
CA ASN A 259 -4.26 25.81 14.82
C ASN A 259 -4.98 24.54 14.33
N ARG A 260 -6.28 24.40 14.63
CA ARG A 260 -7.07 23.26 14.13
C ARG A 260 -7.24 23.30 12.61
N GLN A 261 -7.50 24.48 12.04
CA GLN A 261 -7.55 24.64 10.58
C GLN A 261 -6.21 24.36 9.90
N GLN A 262 -5.10 24.67 10.57
CA GLN A 262 -3.77 24.28 10.08
C GLN A 262 -3.62 22.76 10.08
N ALA A 263 -4.01 22.09 11.16
CA ALA A 263 -4.03 20.63 11.22
C ALA A 263 -4.89 20.02 10.10
N ASP A 264 -6.10 20.56 9.87
CA ASP A 264 -7.01 20.13 8.80
C ASP A 264 -6.42 20.29 7.39
N SER A 265 -5.44 21.18 7.21
CA SER A 265 -4.82 21.47 5.92
C SER A 265 -3.61 20.59 5.61
N ILE A 266 -3.00 19.94 6.61
CA ILE A 266 -1.83 19.05 6.44
C ILE A 266 -2.06 17.99 5.34
N PRO A 267 -3.20 17.26 5.31
CA PRO A 267 -3.48 16.28 4.25
C PRO A 267 -3.37 16.85 2.83
N LEU A 268 -3.85 18.08 2.63
CA LEU A 268 -3.82 18.75 1.34
C LEU A 268 -2.39 19.12 0.94
N TYR A 269 -1.59 19.60 1.89
CA TYR A 269 -0.19 19.97 1.68
C TYR A 269 0.65 18.76 1.30
N LEU A 270 0.52 17.66 2.06
CA LEU A 270 1.19 16.40 1.73
C LEU A 270 0.82 15.91 0.33
N LYS A 271 -0.47 15.96 -0.03
CA LYS A 271 -0.92 15.53 -1.35
C LYS A 271 -0.32 16.37 -2.48
N ALA A 272 -0.19 17.68 -2.30
CA ALA A 272 0.38 18.59 -3.29
C ALA A 272 1.84 18.25 -3.63
N VAL A 273 2.60 17.74 -2.66
CA VAL A 273 3.99 17.29 -2.85
C VAL A 273 4.12 15.78 -3.07
N GLY A 274 3.03 15.08 -3.34
CA GLY A 274 3.05 13.66 -3.69
C GLY A 274 3.23 12.73 -2.49
N TYR A 275 2.71 13.09 -1.32
CA TYR A 275 2.68 12.25 -0.13
C TYR A 275 1.24 11.99 0.34
N GLY A 276 1.06 10.87 1.03
CA GLY A 276 -0.10 10.57 1.84
C GLY A 276 0.33 10.21 3.26
N PHE A 277 -0.64 9.94 4.12
CA PHE A 277 -0.37 9.43 5.47
C PHE A 277 -1.31 8.29 5.81
N GLN A 278 -0.93 7.48 6.79
CA GLN A 278 -1.69 6.33 7.26
C GLN A 278 -1.44 6.07 8.75
N PRO A 279 -2.42 5.53 9.50
CA PRO A 279 -2.19 5.12 10.88
C PRO A 279 -1.18 3.96 10.94
N VAL A 280 -0.33 3.92 11.98
CA VAL A 280 0.66 2.85 12.23
C VAL A 280 0.42 2.19 13.59
N ILE A 281 0.71 0.88 13.68
CA ILE A 281 0.64 0.09 14.93
C ILE A 281 1.86 -0.82 15.03
N GLY A 282 2.40 -0.96 16.24
CA GLY A 282 3.29 -2.08 16.59
C GLY A 282 4.68 -2.01 15.95
N ARG A 283 4.98 -0.93 15.24
CA ARG A 283 6.31 -0.60 14.72
C ARG A 283 6.59 0.89 14.87
N GLU A 284 7.86 1.23 14.81
CA GLU A 284 8.28 2.63 14.80
C GLU A 284 7.80 3.36 13.54
N ILE A 285 7.43 4.62 13.72
CA ILE A 285 7.00 5.51 12.64
C ILE A 285 8.24 6.12 12.00
N ASN A 286 8.42 5.87 10.70
CA ASN A 286 9.49 6.48 9.94
C ASN A 286 9.16 7.93 9.61
N LYS A 287 10.02 8.85 10.03
CA LYS A 287 9.87 10.28 9.75
C LYS A 287 10.55 10.63 8.43
N VAL A 288 9.75 11.01 7.44
CA VAL A 288 10.26 11.49 6.15
C VAL A 288 10.99 12.82 6.32
N ARG A 289 11.99 13.07 5.47
CA ARG A 289 12.60 14.38 5.31
C ARG A 289 12.16 14.94 3.96
N PHE A 290 11.50 16.10 3.98
CA PHE A 290 11.10 16.79 2.77
C PHE A 290 12.29 17.48 2.10
N THR A 291 12.25 17.59 0.77
CA THR A 291 13.22 18.39 0.01
C THR A 291 12.95 19.89 0.19
N ALA A 292 13.92 20.74 -0.15
CA ALA A 292 13.73 22.19 -0.10
C ALA A 292 12.56 22.67 -0.97
N GLU A 293 12.37 22.06 -2.14
CA GLU A 293 11.26 22.35 -3.06
C GLU A 293 9.91 21.94 -2.47
N GLU A 294 9.82 20.74 -1.88
CA GLU A 294 8.60 20.25 -1.22
C GLU A 294 8.23 21.17 -0.02
N VAL A 295 9.24 21.63 0.73
CA VAL A 295 9.04 22.58 1.85
C VAL A 295 8.56 23.94 1.35
N GLU A 296 9.12 24.48 0.26
CA GLU A 296 8.72 25.78 -0.31
C GLU A 296 7.25 25.74 -0.75
N ILE A 297 6.83 24.71 -1.49
CA ILE A 297 5.45 24.53 -1.97
C ILE A 297 4.47 24.52 -0.80
N MET A 298 4.72 23.67 0.20
CA MET A 298 3.82 23.55 1.35
C MET A 298 3.79 24.83 2.20
N SER A 299 4.90 25.56 2.28
CA SER A 299 4.99 26.81 3.06
C SER A 299 4.23 27.95 2.39
N GLU A 300 4.30 28.05 1.06
CA GLU A 300 3.49 28.99 0.28
C GLU A 300 1.98 28.68 0.48
N MET A 301 1.59 27.41 0.47
CA MET A 301 0.20 27.00 0.70
C MET A 301 -0.29 27.36 2.12
N GLU A 302 0.56 27.19 3.14
CA GLU A 302 0.25 27.59 4.51
C GLU A 302 0.10 29.10 4.65
N HIS A 303 0.99 29.87 4.03
CA HIS A 303 0.90 31.33 4.03
C HIS A 303 -0.38 31.83 3.35
N LYS A 304 -0.74 31.26 2.19
CA LYS A 304 -1.99 31.57 1.49
C LYS A 304 -3.22 31.26 2.36
N ARG A 305 -3.23 30.13 3.06
CA ARG A 305 -4.29 29.77 4.03
C ARG A 305 -4.36 30.79 5.16
N PHE A 306 -3.23 31.17 5.75
CA PHE A 306 -3.16 32.17 6.82
C PHE A 306 -3.69 33.53 6.38
N VAL A 307 -3.28 34.02 5.21
CA VAL A 307 -3.74 35.29 4.63
C VAL A 307 -5.25 35.25 4.42
N ALA A 308 -5.77 34.21 3.78
CA ALA A 308 -7.20 34.06 3.53
C ALA A 308 -8.02 34.04 4.84
N HIS A 309 -7.55 33.30 5.86
CA HIS A 309 -8.20 33.27 7.18
C HIS A 309 -8.21 34.65 7.85
N LYS A 310 -7.08 35.36 7.83
CA LYS A 310 -6.96 36.69 8.46
C LYS A 310 -7.80 37.75 7.76
N LEU A 311 -7.80 37.78 6.43
CA LEU A 311 -8.65 38.70 5.66
C LEU A 311 -10.13 38.43 5.92
N LYS A 312 -10.55 37.15 5.96
CA LYS A 312 -11.93 36.77 6.29
C LYS A 312 -12.34 37.19 7.70
N ALA A 313 -11.39 37.17 8.65
CA ALA A 313 -11.59 37.66 10.01
C ALA A 313 -11.52 39.20 10.13
N GLY A 314 -11.42 39.94 9.02
CA GLY A 314 -11.43 41.41 9.00
C GLY A 314 -10.07 42.08 9.20
N TRP A 315 -8.97 41.30 9.21
CA TRP A 315 -7.63 41.89 9.27
C TRP A 315 -7.26 42.58 7.96
N LYS A 316 -6.46 43.64 8.05
CA LYS A 316 -6.03 44.44 6.91
C LYS A 316 -4.50 44.43 6.77
N PRO A 317 -3.97 44.47 5.53
CA PRO A 317 -2.55 44.71 5.31
C PRO A 317 -2.17 46.13 5.75
N GLY A 318 -0.92 46.33 6.16
CA GLY A 318 -0.37 47.64 6.51
C GLY A 318 1.08 47.55 6.99
N GLU A 319 1.75 48.67 7.20
CA GLU A 319 3.22 48.69 7.42
C GLU A 319 3.67 48.14 8.77
N ARG A 320 2.83 48.28 9.81
CA ARG A 320 3.14 47.87 11.18
C ARG A 320 2.01 47.06 11.78
N ARG A 321 2.36 46.05 12.57
CA ARG A 321 1.38 45.21 13.28
C ARG A 321 0.65 46.03 14.34
N ASP A 322 -0.67 46.03 14.27
CA ASP A 322 -1.56 46.66 15.25
C ASP A 322 -2.73 45.72 15.55
N GLU A 323 -2.76 45.16 16.76
CA GLU A 323 -3.79 44.18 17.14
C GLU A 323 -5.15 44.84 17.39
N LYS A 324 -5.19 46.11 17.83
CA LYS A 324 -6.45 46.83 18.08
C LYS A 324 -7.15 47.23 16.78
N ARG A 325 -6.35 47.61 15.77
CA ARG A 325 -6.86 47.99 14.44
C ARG A 325 -6.90 46.81 13.46
N MET A 326 -6.52 45.61 13.91
CA MET A 326 -6.46 44.39 13.11
C MET A 326 -5.56 44.54 11.86
N ILE A 327 -4.42 45.22 12.01
CA ILE A 327 -3.44 45.43 10.94
C ILE A 327 -2.30 44.42 11.07
N ASN A 328 -1.94 43.76 9.99
CA ASN A 328 -0.79 42.85 9.96
C ASN A 328 0.04 43.00 8.67
N PRO A 329 1.35 43.33 8.77
CA PRO A 329 2.23 43.51 7.60
C PRO A 329 2.51 42.25 6.80
N THR A 330 2.23 41.07 7.36
CA THR A 330 2.47 39.81 6.65
C THR A 330 1.32 39.41 5.73
N LEU A 331 0.25 40.21 5.62
CA LEU A 331 -0.89 39.95 4.73
C LEU A 331 -0.60 40.39 3.29
N VAL A 332 0.49 39.86 2.73
CA VAL A 332 0.98 40.13 1.38
C VAL A 332 1.20 38.82 0.62
N ASP A 333 1.34 38.91 -0.70
CA ASP A 333 1.68 37.76 -1.54
C ASP A 333 3.00 37.10 -1.09
N TRP A 334 3.14 35.78 -1.31
CA TRP A 334 4.33 35.03 -0.91
C TRP A 334 5.63 35.66 -1.43
N GLU A 335 5.65 36.10 -2.68
CA GLU A 335 6.83 36.75 -3.29
C GLU A 335 7.26 38.05 -2.60
N LYS A 336 6.33 38.74 -1.93
CA LYS A 336 6.59 40.00 -1.23
C LYS A 336 6.86 39.78 0.26
N LEU A 337 6.72 38.55 0.76
CA LEU A 337 6.91 38.23 2.16
C LEU A 337 8.41 38.21 2.50
N PRO A 338 8.86 38.93 3.55
CA PRO A 338 10.27 38.90 3.96
C PRO A 338 10.75 37.49 4.26
N LYS A 339 12.01 37.19 3.94
CA LYS A 339 12.61 35.86 4.15
C LYS A 339 12.47 35.37 5.60
N SER A 340 12.65 36.27 6.57
CA SER A 340 12.49 35.97 8.00
C SER A 340 11.08 35.55 8.40
N GLU A 341 10.05 35.97 7.67
CA GLU A 341 8.67 35.52 7.85
C GLU A 341 8.44 34.18 7.12
N LYS A 342 8.90 34.04 5.86
CA LYS A 342 8.86 32.75 5.11
C LYS A 342 9.49 31.60 5.91
N ASP A 343 10.61 31.88 6.58
CA ASP A 343 11.33 30.87 7.36
C ASP A 343 10.52 30.33 8.55
N LYS A 344 9.48 31.04 9.01
CA LYS A 344 8.56 30.54 10.03
C LYS A 344 7.64 29.46 9.47
N ASP A 345 7.14 29.66 8.24
CA ASP A 345 6.33 28.66 7.54
C ASP A 345 7.19 27.44 7.18
N HIS A 346 8.41 27.65 6.66
CA HIS A 346 9.38 26.57 6.41
C HIS A 346 9.62 25.72 7.66
N GLN A 347 9.90 26.36 8.81
CA GLN A 347 10.13 25.65 10.07
C GLN A 347 8.91 24.88 10.55
N THR A 348 7.70 25.36 10.23
CA THR A 348 6.45 24.71 10.62
C THR A 348 6.19 23.48 9.77
N VAL A 349 6.36 23.59 8.45
CA VAL A 349 6.20 22.49 7.49
C VAL A 349 7.21 21.37 7.76
N CYS A 350 8.46 21.71 8.08
CA CYS A 350 9.49 20.73 8.44
C CYS A 350 9.12 19.85 9.64
N LYS A 351 8.19 20.30 10.49
CA LYS A 351 7.71 19.55 11.68
C LYS A 351 6.46 18.72 11.44
N PHE A 352 5.84 18.76 10.26
CA PHE A 352 4.69 17.90 9.96
C PHE A 352 4.95 16.40 10.19
N PRO A 353 6.13 15.83 9.88
CA PRO A 353 6.44 14.44 10.20
C PRO A 353 6.42 14.16 11.70
N ASP A 354 6.83 15.12 12.53
CA ASP A 354 6.79 14.99 13.99
C ASP A 354 5.35 15.03 14.51
N TYR A 355 4.54 15.99 14.06
CA TYR A 355 3.15 16.13 14.50
C TYR A 355 2.33 14.88 14.16
N LEU A 356 2.46 14.37 12.93
CA LEU A 356 1.75 13.17 12.50
C LEU A 356 2.26 11.93 13.24
N ALA A 357 3.56 11.80 13.48
CA ALA A 357 4.11 10.68 14.24
C ALA A 357 3.59 10.67 15.70
N GLU A 358 3.53 11.82 16.36
CA GLU A 358 2.94 11.95 17.70
C GLU A 358 1.45 11.58 17.71
N ALA A 359 0.74 11.84 16.61
CA ALA A 359 -0.65 11.45 16.41
C ALA A 359 -0.82 9.98 15.97
N GLY A 360 0.26 9.22 15.80
CA GLY A 360 0.21 7.80 15.41
C GLY A 360 0.11 7.55 13.91
N PHE A 361 0.48 8.53 13.08
CA PHE A 361 0.44 8.47 11.62
C PHE A 361 1.84 8.51 11.02
N GLU A 362 2.04 7.72 9.96
CA GLU A 362 3.25 7.74 9.14
C GLU A 362 2.95 8.36 7.77
N ILE A 363 3.87 9.21 7.32
CA ILE A 363 3.84 9.82 5.99
C ILE A 363 4.52 8.88 5.00
N TYR A 364 3.92 8.68 3.83
CA TYR A 364 4.48 7.84 2.77
C TYR A 364 4.37 8.56 1.42
N LYS A 365 5.33 8.28 0.52
CA LYS A 365 5.34 8.86 -0.84
C LYS A 365 4.30 8.16 -1.72
N LEU A 366 3.49 8.94 -2.43
CA LEU A 366 2.60 8.43 -3.48
C LEU A 366 3.49 8.05 -4.67
N GLY A 367 3.30 6.83 -5.20
CA GLY A 367 3.97 6.42 -6.44
C GLY A 367 3.57 7.37 -7.57
N ARG A 368 4.56 7.83 -8.36
CA ARG A 368 4.29 8.56 -9.60
C ARG A 368 3.71 7.65 -10.65
#